data_AF-A0A7U9SAV9-F1
#
_entry.id   AF-A0A7U9SAV9-F1
#
_cell.length_a   1.000
_cell.length_b   1.000
_cell.length_c   1.000
_cell.angle_alpha   90.00
_cell.angle_beta   90.00
_cell.angle_gamma   90.00
#
_symmetry.space_group_name_H-M   'P 1'
#
loop_
_entity.id
_entity.type
_entity.pdbx_description
1 polymer ?
#
loop_
_entity_poly.entity_id
_entity_poly.type
_entity_poly.pdbx_seq_one_letter_code
_entity_poly.pdbx_strand_id
1 'polypeptide(L)'
;MFSRIWTKRSTEDYSEGIGRLAEAVKEADAVVIGAGSGLSTSAGLTYSGERFEKYFGDFIAKYHIWDMYSGGFYLFRIIRTVIYQLF
;
A
#
# COMPACT_ATOMS: atom_id res chain seq x y z
N MET A 1 20.05 -32.52 -5.57
CA MET A 1 20.68 -31.69 -6.60
C MET A 1 20.42 -30.23 -6.26
N PHE A 2 21.43 -29.53 -5.73
CA PHE A 2 21.32 -28.10 -5.44
C PHE A 2 21.56 -27.30 -6.72
N SER A 3 20.64 -26.40 -7.04
CA SER A 3 20.78 -25.47 -8.16
C SER A 3 21.98 -24.54 -7.91
N ARG A 4 22.91 -24.51 -8.87
CA ARG A 4 24.14 -23.70 -8.90
C ARG A 4 23.91 -22.34 -9.60
N ILE A 5 22.70 -21.80 -9.56
CA ILE A 5 22.42 -20.49 -10.15
C ILE A 5 22.57 -19.44 -9.06
N TRP A 6 23.72 -18.77 -9.06
CA TRP A 6 23.98 -17.64 -8.19
C TRP A 6 23.24 -16.42 -8.73
N THR A 7 22.02 -16.19 -8.25
CA THR A 7 21.25 -14.99 -8.56
C THR A 7 21.87 -13.79 -7.84
N LYS A 8 22.93 -13.21 -8.42
CA LYS A 8 23.39 -11.87 -8.06
C LYS A 8 22.60 -10.82 -8.86
N ARG A 9 21.96 -9.90 -8.12
CA ARG A 9 21.26 -8.64 -8.50
C ARG A 9 19.74 -8.67 -8.34
N SER A 10 19.26 -8.32 -7.15
CA SER A 10 17.97 -7.63 -6.96
C SER A 10 17.87 -6.89 -5.63
N THR A 11 18.81 -7.09 -4.72
CA THR A 11 19.02 -6.26 -3.53
C THR A 11 20.39 -5.62 -3.61
N GLU A 12 20.50 -4.42 -4.17
CA GLU A 12 21.48 -3.48 -3.61
C GLU A 12 21.25 -3.46 -2.10
N ASP A 13 22.34 -3.43 -1.32
CA ASP A 13 22.28 -3.67 0.11
C ASP A 13 21.41 -2.58 0.75
N TYR A 14 20.14 -2.89 1.06
CA TYR A 14 19.20 -1.93 1.66
C TYR A 14 19.78 -1.30 2.92
N SER A 15 20.74 -1.98 3.58
CA SER A 15 21.51 -1.46 4.70
C SER A 15 22.24 -0.15 4.38
N GLU A 16 22.82 0.00 3.18
CA GLU A 16 23.48 1.23 2.74
C GLU A 16 22.45 2.37 2.59
N GLY A 17 21.32 2.08 1.95
CA GLY A 17 20.23 3.04 1.78
C GLY A 17 19.61 3.49 3.10
N ILE A 18 19.41 2.56 4.04
CA ILE A 18 18.92 2.86 5.40
C ILE A 18 19.96 3.70 6.16
N GLY A 19 21.24 3.37 6.06
CA GLY A 19 22.32 4.12 6.68
C GLY A 19 22.35 5.58 6.23
N ARG A 20 22.29 5.80 4.91
CA ARG A 20 22.24 7.16 4.32
C ARG A 20 21.00 7.95 4.75
N LEU A 21 19.83 7.30 4.82
CA LEU A 21 18.61 7.94 5.29
C LEU A 21 18.71 8.32 6.78
N ALA A 22 19.24 7.43 7.61
CA ALA A 22 19.40 7.67 9.05
C ALA A 22 20.34 8.86 9.32
N GLU A 23 21.44 8.98 8.57
CA GLU A 23 22.36 10.12 8.65
C GLU A 23 21.68 11.42 8.23
N ALA A 24 20.98 11.42 7.09
CA ALA A 24 20.25 12.59 6.61
C ALA A 24 19.16 13.07 7.59
N VAL A 25 18.44 12.14 8.23
CA VAL A 25 17.44 12.48 9.25
C VAL A 25 18.09 13.04 10.52
N LYS A 26 19.27 12.55 10.89
CA LYS A 26 20.00 13.01 12.08
C LYS A 26 20.56 14.42 11.90
N GLU A 27 21.00 14.78 10.70
CA GLU A 27 21.62 16.08 10.41
C GLU A 27 20.61 17.18 10.07
N ALA A 28 19.38 16.82 9.69
CA ALA A 28 18.36 17.79 9.33
C ALA A 28 17.87 18.62 10.53
N ASP A 29 17.78 19.94 10.36
CA ASP A 29 17.16 20.83 11.36
C ASP A 29 15.66 20.56 11.53
N ALA A 30 14.99 20.13 10.45
CA ALA A 30 13.59 19.74 10.44
C ALA A 30 13.31 18.72 9.32
N VAL A 31 12.30 17.87 9.52
CA VAL A 31 11.87 16.86 8.54
C VAL A 31 10.40 17.05 8.20
N VAL A 32 10.09 17.10 6.90
CA VAL A 32 8.71 17.06 6.38
C VAL A 32 8.46 15.68 5.79
N ILE A 33 7.44 14.98 6.30
CA ILE A 33 7.12 13.62 5.88
C ILE A 33 5.90 13.65 4.95
N GLY A 34 6.11 13.27 3.69
CA GLY A 34 5.04 12.94 2.76
C GLY A 34 4.80 11.43 2.74
N ALA A 35 3.61 10.99 3.15
CA ALA A 35 3.23 9.58 3.16
C ALA A 35 2.06 9.33 2.20
N GLY A 36 2.23 8.38 1.27
CA GLY A 36 1.18 7.88 0.40
C GLY A 36 0.59 6.55 0.90
N SER A 37 -0.35 5.98 0.13
CA SER A 37 -1.00 4.69 0.43
C SER A 37 -0.01 3.52 0.54
N GLY A 38 1.17 3.63 -0.08
CA GLY A 38 2.25 2.65 0.05
C GLY A 38 2.73 2.46 1.50
N LEU A 39 2.68 3.50 2.34
CA LEU A 39 3.05 3.39 3.75
C LEU A 39 2.08 2.46 4.50
N SER A 40 0.77 2.66 4.31
CA SER A 40 -0.27 1.77 4.85
C SER A 40 -0.12 0.33 4.32
N THR A 41 0.14 0.17 3.02
CA THR A 41 0.36 -1.15 2.41
C THR A 41 1.54 -1.88 3.06
N SER A 42 2.64 -1.19 3.34
CA SER A 42 3.80 -1.78 4.03
C SER A 42 3.48 -2.27 5.46
N ALA A 43 2.48 -1.67 6.11
CA ALA A 43 1.93 -2.10 7.40
C ALA A 43 0.88 -3.22 7.28
N GLY A 44 0.68 -3.81 6.09
CA GLY A 44 -0.31 -4.86 5.84
C GLY A 44 -1.73 -4.35 5.54
N LEU A 45 -1.92 -3.03 5.43
CA LEU A 45 -3.20 -2.43 5.11
C LEU A 45 -3.38 -2.33 3.59
N THR A 46 -3.47 -3.48 2.92
CA THR A 46 -3.68 -3.53 1.47
C THR A 46 -5.08 -3.04 1.08
N TYR A 47 -5.19 -2.48 -0.12
CA TYR A 47 -6.44 -1.98 -0.69
C TYR A 47 -7.10 -2.98 -1.65
N SER A 48 -6.42 -4.09 -1.96
CA SER A 48 -6.88 -5.15 -2.85
C SER A 48 -6.53 -6.53 -2.27
N GLY A 49 -6.97 -7.58 -2.96
CA GLY A 49 -6.78 -8.97 -2.55
C GLY A 49 -7.67 -9.39 -1.38
N GLU A 50 -7.21 -10.35 -0.58
CA GLU A 50 -8.02 -11.05 0.43
C GLU A 50 -8.77 -10.11 1.38
N ARG A 51 -8.13 -9.03 1.84
CA ARG A 51 -8.77 -8.04 2.72
C ARG A 51 -9.96 -7.37 2.02
N PHE A 52 -9.81 -6.96 0.77
CA PHE A 52 -10.86 -6.31 0.00
C PHE A 52 -11.99 -7.28 -0.32
N GLU A 53 -11.64 -8.48 -0.80
CA GLU A 53 -12.61 -9.55 -1.11
C GLU A 53 -13.44 -9.95 0.12
N LYS A 54 -12.79 -10.06 1.29
CA LYS A 54 -13.45 -10.43 2.54
C LYS A 54 -14.48 -9.41 3.00
N TYR A 55 -14.21 -8.11 2.87
CA TYR A 55 -15.08 -7.07 3.42
C TYR A 55 -16.03 -6.44 2.40
N PHE A 56 -15.75 -6.54 1.09
CA PHE A 56 -16.49 -5.83 0.04
C PHE A 56 -16.88 -6.74 -1.14
N GLY A 57 -16.93 -8.07 -0.95
CA GLY A 57 -17.27 -9.03 -2.01
C GLY A 57 -18.61 -8.77 -2.70
N ASP A 58 -19.60 -8.25 -1.97
CA ASP A 58 -20.89 -7.81 -2.50
C ASP A 58 -20.76 -6.63 -3.46
N PHE A 59 -19.89 -5.66 -3.16
CA PHE A 59 -19.59 -4.55 -4.05
C PHE A 59 -18.79 -4.97 -5.27
N ILE A 60 -17.84 -5.90 -5.12
CA ILE A 60 -17.10 -6.49 -6.24
C ILE A 60 -18.08 -7.14 -7.21
N ALA A 61 -19.00 -7.97 -6.70
CA ALA A 61 -19.98 -8.67 -7.52
C ALA A 61 -20.96 -7.71 -8.22
N LYS A 62 -21.40 -6.65 -7.53
CA LYS A 62 -22.44 -5.74 -8.02
C LYS A 62 -21.91 -4.64 -8.94
N TYR A 63 -20.75 -4.09 -8.64
CA TYR A 63 -20.21 -2.90 -9.30
C TYR A 63 -18.92 -3.17 -10.08
N HIS A 64 -18.38 -4.39 -10.00
CA HIS A 64 -17.16 -4.80 -10.71
C HIS A 64 -15.97 -3.89 -10.40
N ILE A 65 -15.87 -3.46 -9.14
CA ILE A 65 -14.72 -2.71 -8.63
C ILE A 65 -13.60 -3.67 -8.23
N TRP A 66 -12.36 -3.30 -8.51
CA TRP A 66 -11.20 -4.20 -8.43
C TRP A 66 -10.35 -3.97 -7.17
N ASP A 67 -10.51 -2.82 -6.53
CA ASP A 67 -9.84 -2.47 -5.29
C ASP A 67 -10.64 -1.40 -4.53
N MET A 68 -10.36 -1.31 -3.23
CA MET A 68 -11.03 -0.40 -2.32
C MET A 68 -10.74 1.08 -2.62
N TYR A 69 -9.55 1.40 -3.14
CA TYR A 69 -9.17 2.77 -3.45
C TYR A 69 -9.96 3.30 -4.65
N SER A 70 -10.00 2.54 -5.76
CA SER A 70 -10.82 2.90 -6.93
C SER A 70 -12.32 2.85 -6.62
N GLY A 71 -12.77 1.92 -5.78
CA GLY A 71 -14.13 1.84 -5.29
C GLY A 71 -14.60 3.11 -4.56
N GLY A 72 -13.70 3.80 -3.86
CA GLY A 72 -13.98 5.09 -3.22
C GLY A 72 -14.34 6.22 -4.18
N PHE A 73 -13.93 6.11 -5.45
CA PHE A 73 -14.25 7.07 -6.51
C PHE A 73 -15.35 6.56 -7.46
N TYR A 74 -15.90 5.37 -7.22
CA TYR A 74 -16.97 4.84 -8.04
C TYR A 74 -18.23 5.69 -7.88
N LEU A 75 -18.85 6.07 -8.99
CA LEU A 75 -20.07 6.89 -8.99
C LEU A 75 -21.28 6.04 -8.63
N PHE A 76 -21.53 5.87 -7.33
CA PHE A 76 -22.74 5.23 -6.85
C PHE A 76 -23.97 6.11 -7.10
N ARG A 77 -25.10 5.49 -7.45
CA ARG A 77 -26.38 6.19 -7.58
C ARG A 77 -26.92 6.51 -6.17
N ILE A 78 -26.52 7.65 -5.61
CA ILE A 78 -26.76 8.06 -4.21
C ILE A 78 -28.26 8.22 -3.92
N ILE A 79 -28.74 7.67 -2.78
CA ILE A 79 -29.23 8.47 -1.63
C ILE A 79 -28.78 7.81 -0.32
N ARG A 80 -27.83 8.45 0.38
CA ARG A 80 -27.42 8.25 1.79
C ARG A 80 -26.91 6.85 2.21
N THR A 81 -25.63 6.53 1.93
CA THR A 81 -24.85 5.61 2.77
C THR A 81 -23.40 6.07 2.89
N VAL A 82 -23.12 6.71 4.03
CA VAL A 82 -21.90 6.73 4.84
C VAL A 82 -20.56 6.46 4.12
N ILE A 83 -19.84 7.55 3.81
CA ILE A 83 -18.38 7.55 3.67
C ILE A 83 -17.79 7.96 5.03
N TYR A 84 -17.90 7.10 6.05
CA TYR A 84 -17.24 7.30 7.35
C TYR A 84 -16.59 6.01 7.84
N GLN A 85 -15.68 5.39 7.07
CA GLN A 85 -14.86 4.30 7.65
C GLN A 85 -13.60 3.93 6.83
N LEU A 86 -12.94 4.84 6.12
CA LEU A 86 -11.82 4.44 5.24
C LEU A 86 -10.54 5.30 5.30
N PHE A 87 -10.30 5.98 6.42
CA PHE A 87 -8.96 6.43 6.79
C PHE A 87 -8.62 5.95 8.21
#